data_AF-A0A5J6PZ64-F1
#
_entry.id   AF-A0A5J6PZ64-F1
#
_cell.length_a   1.000
_cell.length_b   1.000
_cell.length_c   1.000
_cell.angle_alpha   90.00
_cell.angle_beta   90.00
_cell.angle_gamma   90.00
#
_symmetry.space_group_name_H-M   'P 1'
#
loop_
_entity.id
_entity.type
_entity.pdbx_description
1 polymer ?
#
loop_
_entity_poly.entity_id
_entity_poly.type
_entity_poly.pdbx_seq_one_letter_code
_entity_poly.pdbx_strand_id
1 'polypeptide(L)' 'MNSDVYKNFLKDVVFEIFNKYENDMFAADSDMQKGYNFAIYEIISLLIEQSEVFGLNKEKIGLKDIDAERDYLK' A
#
# COMPACT_ATOMS: atom_id res chain seq x y z
N MET A 1 22.58 10.06 -7.76
CA MET A 1 21.27 9.38 -7.93
C MET A 1 20.21 10.46 -7.93
N ASN A 2 19.43 10.62 -9.01
CA ASN A 2 18.37 11.62 -9.08
C ASN A 2 17.31 11.27 -8.03
N SER A 3 17.21 12.07 -6.97
CA SER A 3 16.27 11.85 -5.85
C SER A 3 14.80 11.89 -6.27
N ASP A 4 14.51 12.39 -7.48
CA ASP A 4 13.16 12.54 -7.99
C ASP A 4 12.58 11.27 -8.64
N VAL A 5 13.39 10.25 -8.95
CA VAL A 5 12.93 9.02 -9.63
C VAL A 5 11.95 8.21 -8.77
N TYR A 6 12.05 8.32 -7.44
CA TYR A 6 11.19 7.60 -6.49
C TYR A 6 10.19 8.51 -5.77
N LYS A 7 10.11 9.78 -6.17
CA LYS A 7 9.20 10.74 -5.55
C LYS A 7 7.78 10.29 -5.85
N ASN A 8 7.02 9.97 -4.80
CA ASN A 8 5.67 9.41 -4.86
C ASN A 8 5.54 7.98 -5.41
N PHE A 9 6.63 7.26 -5.70
CA PHE A 9 6.54 5.88 -6.22
C PHE A 9 5.66 4.98 -5.33
N LEU A 10 5.78 5.13 -4.01
CA LEU A 10 4.98 4.39 -3.04
C LEU A 10 3.51 4.81 -3.05
N LYS A 11 3.25 6.11 -3.18
CA LYS A 11 1.90 6.62 -3.38
C LYS A 11 1.30 6.06 -4.66
N ASP A 12 2.06 5.96 -5.73
CA ASP A 12 1.62 5.44 -7.03
C ASP A 12 1.34 3.94 -6.97
N VAL A 13 2.19 3.15 -6.31
CA VAL A 13 1.96 1.71 -6.06
C VAL A 13 0.68 1.51 -5.25
N VAL A 14 0.51 2.25 -4.16
CA VAL A 14 -0.71 2.22 -3.35
C VAL A 14 -1.93 2.65 -4.16
N PHE A 15 -1.81 3.72 -4.97
CA PHE A 15 -2.91 4.21 -5.81
C PHE A 15 -3.29 3.21 -6.89
N GLU A 16 -2.33 2.51 -7.49
CA GLU A 16 -2.59 1.48 -8.48
C GLU A 16 -3.28 0.25 -7.86
N ILE A 17 -2.89 -0.10 -6.64
CA ILE A 17 -3.55 -1.12 -5.83
C ILE A 17 -5.01 -0.72 -5.52
N PHE A 18 -5.23 0.51 -5.03
CA PHE A 18 -6.57 1.03 -4.76
C PHE A 18 -7.42 1.12 -6.02
N ASN A 19 -6.86 1.59 -7.15
CA ASN A 19 -7.57 1.62 -8.43
C ASN A 19 -8.00 0.22 -8.88
N LYS A 20 -7.16 -0.80 -8.68
CA LYS A 20 -7.53 -2.19 -8.99
C LYS A 20 -8.64 -2.71 -8.07
N TYR A 21 -8.72 -2.21 -6.84
CA TYR A 21 -9.77 -2.53 -5.88
C TYR A 21 -11.10 -1.82 -6.19
N GLU A 22 -11.07 -0.51 -6.46
CA GLU A 22 -12.27 0.31 -6.74
C GLU A 22 -12.91 0.00 -8.10
N ASN A 23 -12.15 -0.50 -9.08
CA ASN A 23 -12.67 -0.87 -10.39
C ASN A 23 -13.25 -2.30 -10.45
N ASP A 24 -13.69 -2.86 -9.31
CA ASP A 24 -14.52 -4.06 -9.22
C ASP A 24 -13.97 -5.31 -9.93
N MET A 25 -12.66 -5.38 -10.18
CA MET A 25 -12.05 -6.50 -10.89
C MET A 25 -12.22 -7.84 -10.15
N PHE A 26 -12.58 -7.79 -8.86
CA PHE A 26 -12.75 -8.92 -7.95
C PHE A 26 -14.17 -9.07 -7.37
N ALA A 27 -15.16 -8.32 -7.88
CA ALA A 27 -16.52 -8.24 -7.33
C ALA A 27 -17.34 -9.55 -7.31
N ALA A 28 -16.74 -10.70 -7.65
CA ALA A 28 -17.43 -11.98 -7.74
C ALA A 28 -16.90 -13.10 -6.81
N ASP A 29 -15.72 -12.97 -6.19
CA ASP A 29 -15.14 -14.06 -5.38
C ASP A 29 -14.47 -13.56 -4.09
N SER A 30 -15.14 -13.84 -2.96
CA SER A 30 -14.76 -13.34 -1.64
C SER A 30 -13.39 -13.85 -1.16
N ASP A 31 -12.98 -15.03 -1.61
CA ASP A 31 -11.72 -15.63 -1.18
C ASP A 31 -10.52 -15.03 -1.91
N MET A 32 -10.69 -14.73 -3.21
CA MET A 32 -9.67 -14.05 -4.00
C MET A 32 -9.45 -12.62 -3.50
N GLN A 33 -10.54 -11.91 -3.17
CA GLN A 33 -10.48 -10.57 -2.59
C GLN A 33 -9.73 -10.58 -1.25
N LYS A 34 -10.01 -11.55 -0.37
CA LYS A 34 -9.26 -11.73 0.88
C LYS A 34 -7.78 -11.97 0.64
N GLY A 35 -7.43 -12.85 -0.31
CA GLY A 35 -6.03 -13.11 -0.67
C GLY A 35 -5.31 -11.85 -1.14
N TYR A 36 -5.96 -11.01 -1.94
CA TYR A 36 -5.42 -9.72 -2.35
C TYR A 36 -5.26 -8.75 -1.17
N ASN A 37 -6.26 -8.65 -0.29
CA ASN A 37 -6.17 -7.82 0.90
C ASN A 37 -4.98 -8.22 1.78
N PHE A 38 -4.73 -9.52 1.97
CA PHE A 38 -3.55 -10.01 2.68
C PHE A 38 -2.24 -9.64 1.98
N ALA A 39 -2.16 -9.77 0.65
CA ALA A 39 -0.97 -9.39 -0.09
C ALA A 39 -0.68 -7.88 0.03
N ILE A 40 -1.72 -7.04 -0.02
CA ILE A 40 -1.61 -5.59 0.13
C ILE A 40 -1.21 -5.22 1.55
N TYR A 41 -1.81 -5.87 2.56
CA TYR A 41 -1.44 -5.74 3.97
C TYR A 41 0.06 -5.99 4.18
N GLU A 42 0.60 -7.10 3.65
CA GLU A 42 2.01 -7.45 3.79
C GLU A 42 2.93 -6.41 3.16
N ILE A 43 2.61 -5.97 1.94
CA ILE A 43 3.39 -4.95 1.24
C ILE A 43 3.41 -3.65 2.05
N ILE A 44 2.26 -3.17 2.50
CA ILE A 44 2.17 -1.91 3.25
C ILE A 44 2.87 -2.04 4.61
N SER A 45 2.71 -3.16 5.30
CA SER A 45 3.36 -3.41 6.59
C SER A 45 4.88 -3.38 6.46
N LEU A 46 5.44 -4.05 5.45
CA LEU A 46 6.87 -4.04 5.16
C LEU A 46 7.38 -2.64 4.84
N LEU A 47 6.60 -1.84 4.13
CA LEU A 47 6.96 -0.46 3.78
C LEU A 47 6.93 0.48 5.00
N ILE A 48 5.95 0.30 5.89
CA ILE A 48 5.90 1.03 7.16
C ILE A 48 7.14 0.68 7.99
N GLU A 49 7.46 -0.60 8.13
CA GLU A 49 8.64 -1.05 8.87
C GLU A 49 9.95 -0.49 8.29
N GLN A 50 10.13 -0.57 6.96
CA GLN A 50 11.29 0.01 6.30
C GLN A 50 11.36 1.53 6.50
N SER A 51 10.24 2.23 6.45
CA SER A 51 10.22 3.67 6.69
C SER A 51 10.71 4.03 8.09
N GLU A 52 10.40 3.20 9.09
CA GLU A 52 10.85 3.39 10.46
C GLU A 52 12.34 3.07 10.59
N VAL A 53 12.79 1.95 10.04
CA VAL A 53 14.19 1.51 10.08
C VAL A 53 15.13 2.52 9.40
N PHE A 54 14.72 3.07 8.27
CA PHE A 54 15.52 4.04 7.51
C PHE A 54 15.27 5.50 7.89
N GLY A 55 14.40 5.77 8.88
CA GLY A 55 14.06 7.13 9.31
C GLY A 55 13.40 7.97 8.20
N LEU A 56 12.69 7.31 7.28
CA LEU A 56 11.98 7.99 6.20
C LEU A 56 10.75 8.70 6.75
N ASN A 57 10.53 9.94 6.31
CA ASN A 57 9.34 10.68 6.68
C ASN A 57 8.12 10.07 5.96
N LYS A 58 7.21 9.45 6.71
CA LYS A 58 5.98 8.80 6.22
C LYS A 58 5.11 9.72 5.36
N GLU A 59 5.05 11.02 5.65
CA GLU A 59 4.31 12.01 4.84
C GLU A 59 4.94 12.21 3.47
N LYS A 60 6.28 12.26 3.39
CA LYS A 60 7.00 12.39 2.10
C LYS A 60 6.85 11.16 1.20
N ILE A 61 6.59 9.99 1.78
CA ILE A 61 6.40 8.73 1.04
C ILE A 61 4.92 8.32 0.92
N GLY A 62 3.99 9.15 1.41
CA GLY A 62 2.56 8.92 1.26
C GLY A 62 1.95 7.86 2.19
N LEU A 63 2.62 7.51 3.31
CA LEU A 63 2.16 6.50 4.27
C LEU A 63 1.57 7.09 5.57
N LYS A 64 1.42 8.42 5.67
CA LYS A 64 1.02 9.09 6.93
C LYS A 64 -0.33 8.63 7.48
N ASP A 65 -1.31 8.41 6.61
CA ASP A 65 -2.70 8.16 7.00
C ASP A 65 -3.13 6.69 6.76
N ILE A 66 -2.19 5.83 6.34
CA ILE A 66 -2.44 4.43 6.02
C ILE A 66 -2.23 3.57 7.28
N ASP A 67 -3.22 2.76 7.59
CA ASP A 67 -3.15 1.75 8.66
C ASP A 67 -3.44 0.39 8.03
N ALA A 68 -2.38 -0.40 7.83
CA ALA A 68 -2.48 -1.66 7.08
C ALA A 68 -3.50 -2.64 7.69
N GLU A 69 -3.56 -2.72 9.03
CA GLU A 69 -4.45 -3.64 9.72
C GLU A 69 -5.90 -3.17 9.59
N ARG A 70 -6.18 -1.90 9.90
CA ARG A 70 -7.52 -1.31 9.75
C ARG A 70 -8.03 -1.40 8.31
N ASP A 71 -7.14 -1.16 7.35
CA ASP A 71 -7.52 -0.96 5.95
C ASP A 71 -7.67 -2.31 5.20
N TYR A 72 -6.93 -3.36 5.60
CA TYR A 72 -6.85 -4.61 4.82
C TYR A 72 -7.04 -5.93 5.61
N LEU A 73 -7.04 -5.95 6.95
CA LEU A 73 -7.33 -7.14 7.76
C LEU A 73 -8.78 -7.13 8.27
N LYS A 74 -9.75 -7.40 7.38
CA LYS A 74 -11.18 -7.50 7.71
C LYS A 74 -11.76 -8.89 7.47
#